data_AF-A0A399Y4R6-F1
#
_entry.id   AF-A0A399Y4R6-F1
#
_cell.length_a   1.000
_cell.length_b   1.000
_cell.length_c   1.000
_cell.angle_alpha   90.00
_cell.angle_beta   90.00
_cell.angle_gamma   90.00
#
_symmetry.space_group_name_H-M   'P 1'
#
loop_
_entity.id
_entity.type
_entity.pdbx_description
1 polymer ?
#
loop_
_entity_poly.entity_id
_entity_poly.type
_entity_poly.pdbx_seq_one_letter_code
_entity_poly.pdbx_strand_id
1 'polypeptide(L)'
;MGCPRFVTFVLVAGAPMALVSQRQDWQFLEAMPLVRFVMSGSTFAGLLVSLRLVSLLVFYTVALLIARRKWDDWFALFVSTALLMAVYGFVGNIITLDSVIPDGLQSIAPALTIAMMLVFIFSWLLLFFLLPDGHFAPRWAAWFTLLPVPATILLVVSDNFSQFIPPQVRTAVENMAWGAFMTSLLLAILVGLCAQVYRYRRVATPIQRQQMKWLLVGLGAQPLFILISVFGLGAQPLFILISVFGLSPPLGAAWSGLFSLLFGLFAITLLPVTIGMAVFRRRLWDVDPLLNRAIVYGGLTSRDAEPVAPAPAARHQSADVRRPRRSDNGNQ
;
A
#
# COMPACT_ATOMS: atom_id res chain seq x y z
N MET A 1 6.46 -15.31 17.09
CA MET A 1 5.10 -15.44 16.53
C MET A 1 4.09 -14.48 17.21
N GLY A 2 4.37 -13.16 17.26
CA GLY A 2 3.55 -12.18 18.01
C GLY A 2 2.76 -11.17 17.16
N CYS A 3 3.04 -11.06 15.86
CA CYS A 3 2.49 -9.98 15.02
C CYS A 3 0.98 -9.97 14.75
N PRO A 4 0.25 -11.10 14.61
CA PRO A 4 -1.15 -11.03 14.18
C PRO A 4 -2.09 -10.53 15.27
N ARG A 5 -1.84 -10.83 16.55
CA ARG A 5 -2.72 -10.42 17.66
C ARG A 5 -2.71 -8.92 17.93
N PHE A 6 -1.55 -8.27 17.74
CA PHE A 6 -1.43 -6.82 17.92
C PHE A 6 -2.23 -6.05 16.87
N VAL A 7 -2.13 -6.45 15.60
CA VAL A 7 -2.87 -5.81 14.50
C VAL A 7 -4.38 -6.01 14.65
N THR A 8 -4.83 -7.21 15.04
CA THR A 8 -6.26 -7.47 15.28
C THR A 8 -6.80 -6.71 16.49
N PHE A 9 -6.03 -6.58 17.57
CA PHE A 9 -6.42 -5.80 18.76
C PHE A 9 -6.52 -4.30 18.44
N VAL A 10 -5.56 -3.74 17.71
CA VAL A 10 -5.58 -2.33 17.28
C VAL A 10 -6.76 -2.04 16.35
N LEU A 11 -7.11 -2.96 15.44
CA LEU A 11 -8.26 -2.80 14.54
C LEU A 11 -9.61 -2.87 15.25
N VAL A 12 -9.77 -3.75 16.26
CA VAL A 12 -11.03 -3.95 16.98
C VAL A 12 -11.23 -2.91 18.09
N ALA A 13 -10.19 -2.60 18.86
CA ALA A 13 -10.24 -1.57 19.90
C ALA A 13 -10.31 -0.15 19.31
N GLY A 14 -9.78 0.06 18.11
CA GLY A 14 -9.77 1.35 17.42
C GLY A 14 -11.08 1.73 16.74
N ALA A 15 -12.03 0.81 16.53
CA ALA A 15 -13.25 1.10 15.76
C ALA A 15 -14.16 2.19 16.37
N PRO A 16 -14.42 2.22 17.70
CA PRO A 16 -15.19 3.30 18.33
C PRO A 16 -14.48 4.65 18.23
N MET A 17 -13.16 4.67 18.44
CA MET A 17 -12.36 5.88 18.30
C MET A 17 -12.28 6.35 16.84
N ALA A 18 -12.23 5.44 15.88
CA ALA A 18 -12.27 5.76 14.46
C ALA A 18 -13.59 6.44 14.08
N LEU A 19 -14.71 6.03 14.66
CA LEU A 19 -16.01 6.70 14.45
C LEU A 19 -16.03 8.11 15.03
N VAL A 20 -15.47 8.31 16.23
CA VAL A 20 -15.38 9.63 16.86
C VAL A 20 -14.46 10.54 16.04
N SER A 21 -13.26 10.06 15.71
CA SER A 21 -12.29 10.78 14.88
C SER A 21 -12.86 11.14 13.51
N GLN A 22 -13.59 10.22 12.86
CA GLN A 22 -14.17 10.48 11.55
C GLN A 22 -15.23 11.59 11.57
N ARG A 23 -15.94 11.77 12.69
CA ARG A 23 -16.94 12.86 12.82
C ARG A 23 -16.32 14.23 13.07
N GLN A 24 -15.07 14.25 13.56
CA GLN A 24 -14.31 15.48 13.82
C GLN A 24 -13.47 15.90 12.60
N ASP A 25 -13.36 15.03 11.60
CA ASP A 25 -12.65 15.30 10.36
C ASP A 25 -13.32 16.46 9.60
N TRP A 26 -12.53 17.45 9.18
CA TRP A 26 -13.03 18.63 8.49
C TRP A 26 -13.72 18.28 7.17
N GLN A 27 -13.22 17.27 6.44
CA GLN A 27 -13.84 16.81 5.19
C GLN A 27 -15.22 16.19 5.42
N PHE A 28 -15.40 15.52 6.57
CA PHE A 28 -16.68 14.97 7.00
C PHE A 28 -17.66 16.10 7.33
N LEU A 29 -17.19 17.09 8.09
CA LEU A 29 -18.00 18.26 8.45
C LEU A 29 -18.43 19.06 7.22
N GLU A 30 -17.54 19.21 6.24
CA GLU A 30 -17.86 19.81 4.95
C GLU A 30 -18.93 19.00 4.21
N ALA A 31 -18.83 17.67 4.14
CA ALA A 31 -19.77 16.82 3.42
C ALA A 31 -21.18 16.72 4.05
N MET A 32 -21.30 16.92 5.37
CA MET A 32 -22.55 16.72 6.13
C MET A 32 -23.79 17.47 5.61
N PRO A 33 -23.72 18.74 5.18
CA PRO A 33 -24.88 19.47 4.69
C PRO A 33 -25.57 18.81 3.49
N LEU A 34 -24.84 18.08 2.65
CA LEU A 34 -25.41 17.33 1.52
C LEU A 34 -25.91 15.95 1.96
N VAL A 35 -25.11 15.24 2.74
CA VAL A 35 -25.39 13.83 3.10
C VAL A 35 -26.58 13.71 4.06
N ARG A 36 -26.81 14.71 4.92
CA ARG A 36 -27.91 14.69 5.91
C ARG A 36 -29.31 14.53 5.31
N PHE A 37 -29.48 14.84 4.02
CA PHE A 37 -30.75 14.64 3.32
C PHE A 37 -31.01 13.17 2.94
N VAL A 38 -29.96 12.34 2.90
CA VAL A 38 -30.03 10.94 2.48
C VAL A 38 -29.84 10.00 3.67
N MET A 39 -28.96 10.32 4.62
CA MET A 39 -28.64 9.45 5.76
C MET A 39 -28.19 10.23 7.00
N SER A 40 -28.28 9.60 8.17
CA SER A 40 -27.77 10.18 9.42
C SER A 40 -26.23 10.24 9.43
N GLY A 41 -25.67 11.19 10.18
CA GLY A 41 -24.22 11.32 10.33
C GLY A 41 -23.56 10.10 10.97
N SER A 42 -24.27 9.35 11.82
CA SER A 42 -23.76 8.10 12.39
C SER A 42 -23.62 7.00 11.34
N THR A 43 -24.63 6.84 10.48
CA THR A 43 -24.61 5.86 9.38
C THR A 43 -23.53 6.22 8.36
N PHE A 44 -23.39 7.50 8.01
CA PHE A 44 -22.34 7.94 7.08
C PHE A 44 -20.92 7.73 7.64
N ALA A 45 -20.69 8.08 8.91
CA ALA A 45 -19.41 7.82 9.56
C ALA A 45 -19.11 6.30 9.61
N GLY A 46 -20.12 5.48 9.92
CA GLY A 46 -20.01 4.02 9.90
C GLY A 46 -19.65 3.46 8.53
N LEU A 47 -20.27 3.98 7.46
CA LEU A 47 -19.94 3.62 6.08
C LEU A 47 -18.49 3.95 5.75
N LEU A 48 -18.04 5.18 6.03
CA LEU A 48 -16.67 5.62 5.74
C LEU A 48 -15.63 4.80 6.51
N VAL A 49 -15.86 4.55 7.79
CA VAL A 49 -14.99 3.70 8.61
C VAL A 49 -14.96 2.27 8.07
N SER A 50 -16.11 1.72 7.67
CA SER A 50 -16.18 0.38 7.09
C SER A 50 -15.40 0.29 5.78
N LEU A 51 -15.54 1.27 4.89
CA LEU A 51 -14.77 1.34 3.65
C LEU A 51 -13.26 1.46 3.92
N ARG A 52 -12.88 2.22 4.96
CA ARG A 52 -11.49 2.34 5.40
C ARG A 52 -10.95 1.00 5.91
N LEU A 53 -11.71 0.24 6.69
CA LEU A 53 -11.34 -1.10 7.14
C LEU A 53 -11.18 -2.09 5.98
N VAL A 54 -12.06 -2.02 4.97
CA VAL A 54 -11.93 -2.81 3.74
C VAL A 54 -10.64 -2.45 2.99
N SER A 55 -10.35 -1.15 2.85
CA SER A 55 -9.09 -0.69 2.26
C SER A 55 -7.87 -1.25 3.01
N LEU A 56 -7.87 -1.14 4.35
CA LEU A 56 -6.81 -1.68 5.21
C LEU A 56 -6.59 -3.18 5.00
N LEU A 57 -7.68 -3.94 4.84
CA LEU A 57 -7.60 -5.37 4.55
C LEU A 57 -6.94 -5.64 3.19
N VAL A 58 -7.23 -4.82 2.17
CA VAL A 58 -6.56 -4.88 0.87
C VAL A 58 -5.06 -4.60 1.01
N PHE A 59 -4.69 -3.52 1.71
CA PHE A 59 -3.29 -3.17 1.98
C PHE A 59 -2.53 -4.32 2.66
N TYR A 60 -3.10 -4.83 3.76
CA TYR A 60 -2.52 -5.92 4.53
C TYR A 60 -2.36 -7.20 3.70
N THR A 61 -3.40 -7.56 2.95
CA THR A 61 -3.41 -8.78 2.13
C THR A 61 -2.36 -8.68 1.02
N VAL A 62 -2.31 -7.57 0.28
CA VAL A 62 -1.33 -7.39 -0.80
C VAL A 62 0.09 -7.39 -0.25
N ALA A 63 0.34 -6.66 0.85
CA ALA A 63 1.66 -6.63 1.47
C ALA A 63 2.13 -8.03 1.91
N LEU A 64 1.28 -8.76 2.66
CA LEU A 64 1.61 -10.10 3.14
C LEU A 64 1.87 -11.08 1.99
N LEU A 65 1.08 -11.00 0.92
CA LEU A 65 1.27 -11.85 -0.25
C LEU A 65 2.58 -11.52 -1.00
N ILE A 66 2.96 -10.24 -1.12
CA ILE A 66 4.24 -9.83 -1.70
C ILE A 66 5.40 -10.38 -0.87
N ALA A 67 5.39 -10.14 0.44
CA ALA A 67 6.41 -10.65 1.35
C ALA A 67 6.52 -12.17 1.25
N ARG A 68 5.39 -12.89 1.28
CA ARG A 68 5.37 -14.36 1.17
C ARG A 68 5.96 -14.91 -0.11
N ARG A 69 5.73 -14.23 -1.24
CA ARG A 69 6.18 -14.70 -2.54
C ARG A 69 7.66 -14.38 -2.79
N LYS A 70 8.18 -13.32 -2.20
CA LYS A 70 9.50 -12.74 -2.52
C LYS A 70 10.25 -12.28 -1.26
N TRP A 71 10.42 -13.19 -0.31
CA TRP A 71 11.21 -12.91 0.91
C TRP A 71 12.68 -12.60 0.60
N ASP A 72 13.24 -13.15 -0.50
CA ASP A 72 14.66 -12.96 -0.86
C ASP A 72 14.92 -11.66 -1.65
N ASP A 73 13.88 -10.94 -2.08
CA ASP A 73 14.02 -9.71 -2.85
C ASP A 73 13.82 -8.49 -1.93
N TRP A 74 14.90 -7.74 -1.73
CA TRP A 74 14.89 -6.54 -0.89
C TRP A 74 13.83 -5.53 -1.33
N PHE A 75 13.60 -5.40 -2.65
CA PHE A 75 12.68 -4.40 -3.18
C PHE A 75 11.23 -4.82 -2.93
N ALA A 76 10.93 -6.11 -3.04
CA ALA A 76 9.61 -6.65 -2.69
C ALA A 76 9.30 -6.44 -1.20
N LEU A 77 10.28 -6.63 -0.32
CA LEU A 77 10.14 -6.35 1.12
C LEU A 77 9.94 -4.86 1.40
N PHE A 78 10.65 -3.97 0.69
CA PHE A 78 10.43 -2.53 0.76
C PHE A 78 8.99 -2.16 0.39
N VAL A 79 8.49 -2.63 -0.77
CA VAL A 79 7.10 -2.38 -1.20
C VAL A 79 6.10 -2.91 -0.19
N SER A 80 6.30 -4.13 0.31
CA SER A 80 5.46 -4.72 1.36
C SER A 80 5.45 -3.86 2.63
N THR A 81 6.61 -3.40 3.08
CA THR A 81 6.73 -2.57 4.28
C THR A 81 6.08 -1.20 4.09
N ALA A 82 6.27 -0.57 2.92
CA ALA A 82 5.62 0.69 2.58
C ALA A 82 4.09 0.57 2.56
N LEU A 83 3.55 -0.54 2.03
CA LEU A 83 2.12 -0.83 2.08
C LEU A 83 1.61 -1.08 3.50
N LEU A 84 2.38 -1.76 4.36
CA LEU A 84 2.01 -1.93 5.77
C LEU A 84 2.05 -0.61 6.55
N MET A 85 2.97 0.30 6.22
CA MET A 85 3.01 1.63 6.84
C MET A 85 1.78 2.47 6.50
N ALA A 86 1.09 2.21 5.38
CA ALA A 86 -0.20 2.85 5.11
C ALA A 86 -1.26 2.49 6.15
N VAL A 87 -1.19 1.29 6.75
CA VAL A 87 -2.09 0.89 7.83
C VAL A 87 -1.93 1.82 9.03
N TYR A 88 -0.70 2.21 9.35
CA TYR A 88 -0.42 3.20 10.39
C TYR A 88 -1.04 4.56 10.06
N GLY A 89 -0.85 5.07 8.84
CA GLY A 89 -1.44 6.36 8.43
C GLY A 89 -2.97 6.40 8.48
N PHE A 90 -3.64 5.27 8.30
CA PHE A 90 -5.10 5.15 8.32
C PHE A 90 -5.71 4.97 9.73
N VAL A 91 -4.98 4.35 10.65
CA VAL A 91 -5.45 3.97 12.00
C VAL A 91 -4.87 4.88 13.09
N GLY A 92 -3.64 5.36 12.90
CA GLY A 92 -2.87 6.16 13.86
C GLY A 92 -3.22 7.64 13.81
N ASN A 93 -4.45 7.99 14.18
CA ASN A 93 -4.73 9.36 14.61
C ASN A 93 -4.09 9.56 16.01
N ILE A 94 -3.68 10.78 16.34
CA ILE A 94 -3.01 11.11 17.63
C ILE A 94 -3.83 10.57 18.82
N ILE A 95 -5.17 10.62 18.70
CA ILE A 95 -6.12 10.17 19.73
C ILE A 95 -6.09 8.65 19.94
N THR A 96 -5.88 7.85 18.88
CA THR A 96 -5.87 6.38 19.00
C THR A 96 -4.53 5.86 19.53
N LEU A 97 -3.43 6.57 19.26
CA LEU A 97 -2.08 6.15 19.67
C LEU A 97 -1.85 6.30 21.18
N ASP A 98 -2.38 7.35 21.81
CA ASP A 98 -2.28 7.55 23.27
C ASP A 98 -2.89 6.38 24.06
N SER A 99 -3.89 5.69 23.49
CA SER A 99 -4.53 4.53 24.11
C SER A 99 -3.82 3.20 23.90
N VAL A 100 -2.86 3.14 22.97
CA VAL A 100 -2.17 1.90 22.57
C VAL A 100 -0.72 1.87 23.07
N ILE A 101 -0.10 3.03 23.30
CA ILE A 101 1.29 3.12 23.75
C ILE A 101 1.35 2.83 25.26
N PRO A 102 2.16 1.85 25.72
CA PRO A 102 2.35 1.58 27.14
C PRO A 102 2.84 2.82 27.89
N ASP A 103 2.41 3.01 29.14
CA ASP A 103 2.74 4.19 29.95
C ASP A 103 4.25 4.50 30.01
N GLY A 104 5.10 3.45 30.05
CA GLY A 104 6.56 3.60 30.06
C GLY A 104 7.18 4.14 28.76
N LEU A 105 6.46 4.14 27.63
CA LEU A 105 6.91 4.71 26.35
C LEU A 105 6.29 6.08 26.04
N GLN A 106 5.42 6.62 26.90
CA GLN A 106 4.76 7.91 26.63
C GLN A 106 5.75 9.07 26.45
N SER A 107 6.89 9.05 27.14
CA SER A 107 7.94 10.08 26.99
C SER A 107 8.57 10.12 25.59
N ILE A 108 8.57 9.00 24.86
CA ILE A 108 9.11 8.90 23.50
C ILE A 108 8.01 8.80 22.43
N ALA A 109 6.75 8.74 22.83
CA ALA A 109 5.60 8.61 21.94
C ALA A 109 5.54 9.71 20.85
N PRO A 110 5.76 11.01 21.15
CA PRO A 110 5.72 12.05 20.12
C PRO A 110 6.81 11.86 19.05
N ALA A 111 8.02 11.52 19.48
CA ALA A 111 9.14 11.26 18.57
C ALA A 111 8.89 10.03 17.70
N LEU A 112 8.32 8.96 18.28
CA LEU A 112 7.94 7.77 17.54
C LEU A 112 6.86 8.07 16.50
N THR A 113 5.84 8.84 16.87
CA THR A 113 4.74 9.25 15.96
C THR A 113 5.27 10.04 14.77
N ILE A 114 6.17 11.01 15.00
CA ILE A 114 6.83 11.77 13.95
C ILE A 114 7.66 10.85 13.06
N ALA A 115 8.47 9.96 13.65
CA ALA A 115 9.29 9.03 12.89
C ALA A 115 8.45 8.12 11.99
N MET A 116 7.37 7.54 12.51
CA MET A 116 6.46 6.67 11.74
C MET A 116 5.76 7.45 10.62
N MET A 117 5.34 8.69 10.88
CA MET A 117 4.75 9.57 9.87
C MET A 117 5.75 9.87 8.73
N LEU A 118 6.99 10.25 9.06
CA LEU A 118 8.03 10.53 8.07
C LEU A 118 8.37 9.27 7.26
N VAL A 119 8.54 8.12 7.93
CA VAL A 119 8.79 6.85 7.23
C VAL A 119 7.65 6.51 6.28
N PHE A 120 6.40 6.71 6.69
CA PHE A 120 5.25 6.51 5.80
C PHE A 120 5.31 7.43 4.58
N ILE A 121 5.43 8.75 4.77
CA ILE A 121 5.43 9.74 3.69
C ILE A 121 6.55 9.48 2.69
N PHE A 122 7.79 9.30 3.18
CA PHE A 122 8.95 9.12 2.31
C PHE A 122 8.97 7.73 1.66
N SER A 123 8.55 6.66 2.34
CA SER A 123 8.42 5.34 1.71
C SER A 123 7.37 5.37 0.60
N TRP A 124 6.25 6.05 0.83
CA TRP A 124 5.19 6.22 -0.16
C TRP A 124 5.67 7.03 -1.37
N LEU A 125 6.38 8.13 -1.13
CA LEU A 125 7.01 8.94 -2.18
C LEU A 125 7.99 8.11 -3.02
N LEU A 126 8.84 7.32 -2.36
CA LEU A 126 9.83 6.48 -3.03
C LEU A 126 9.21 5.43 -3.95
N LEU A 127 8.00 4.95 -3.69
CA LEU A 127 7.28 4.04 -4.61
C LEU A 127 7.12 4.67 -6.00
N PHE A 128 6.89 5.99 -6.10
CA PHE A 128 6.77 6.69 -7.39
C PHE A 128 8.07 6.66 -8.20
N PHE A 129 9.22 6.48 -7.57
CA PHE A 129 10.51 6.51 -8.27
C PHE A 129 11.09 5.11 -8.48
N LEU A 130 10.90 4.22 -7.51
CA LEU A 130 11.55 2.92 -7.48
C LEU A 130 10.77 1.83 -8.21
N LEU A 131 9.43 1.86 -8.16
CA LEU A 131 8.62 0.80 -8.79
C LEU A 131 8.89 0.72 -10.29
N PRO A 132 8.96 -0.48 -10.93
CA PRO A 132 8.86 -1.80 -10.30
C PRO A 132 10.21 -2.45 -9.97
N ASP A 133 11.33 -1.93 -10.45
CA ASP A 133 12.62 -2.64 -10.41
C ASP A 133 13.53 -2.19 -9.25
N GLY A 134 13.11 -1.24 -8.41
CA GLY A 134 13.92 -0.71 -7.29
C GLY A 134 14.98 0.30 -7.70
N HIS A 135 14.98 0.76 -8.96
CA HIS A 135 16.02 1.64 -9.50
C HIS A 135 15.44 2.96 -9.99
N PHE A 136 16.14 4.05 -9.68
CA PHE A 136 15.81 5.39 -10.17
C PHE A 136 16.10 5.52 -11.67
N ALA A 137 15.05 5.78 -12.46
CA ALA A 137 15.19 6.05 -13.88
C ALA A 137 14.27 7.23 -14.27
N PRO A 138 14.82 8.40 -14.63
CA PRO A 138 16.25 8.73 -14.71
C PRO A 138 16.91 8.95 -13.33
N ARG A 139 18.23 8.76 -13.21
CA ARG A 139 18.96 8.86 -11.92
C ARG A 139 18.90 10.25 -11.28
N TRP A 140 18.80 11.31 -12.09
CA TRP A 140 18.68 12.68 -11.58
C TRP A 140 17.35 12.92 -10.86
N ALA A 141 16.29 12.15 -11.19
CA ALA A 141 15.00 12.29 -10.56
C ALA A 141 15.05 11.94 -9.06
N ALA A 142 16.06 11.16 -8.63
CA ALA A 142 16.29 10.85 -7.22
C ALA A 142 16.48 12.09 -6.35
N TRP A 143 17.09 13.17 -6.87
CA TRP A 143 17.27 14.40 -6.10
C TRP A 143 15.95 15.06 -5.69
N PHE A 144 14.89 14.84 -6.46
CA PHE A 144 13.57 15.39 -6.17
C PHE A 144 12.88 14.70 -4.98
N THR A 145 13.34 13.52 -4.55
CA THR A 145 12.83 12.92 -3.31
C THR A 145 13.24 13.69 -2.07
N LEU A 146 14.30 14.50 -2.16
CA LEU A 146 14.77 15.37 -1.08
C LEU A 146 14.03 16.72 -1.02
N LEU A 147 13.27 17.06 -2.08
CA LEU A 147 12.58 18.35 -2.19
C LEU A 147 11.62 18.63 -1.03
N PRO A 148 10.82 17.65 -0.52
CA PRO A 148 9.95 17.89 0.62
C PRO A 148 10.68 18.01 1.97
N VAL A 149 11.95 17.62 2.06
CA VAL A 149 12.68 17.52 3.34
C VAL A 149 12.74 18.85 4.09
N PRO A 150 13.16 19.98 3.49
CA PRO A 150 13.19 21.27 4.20
C PRO A 150 11.80 21.70 4.70
N ALA A 151 10.77 21.45 3.89
CA ALA A 151 9.39 21.78 4.26
C ALA A 151 8.86 20.87 5.37
N THR A 152 9.24 19.58 5.40
CA THR A 152 8.91 18.69 6.53
C THR A 152 9.58 19.14 7.83
N ILE A 153 10.84 19.59 7.77
CA ILE A 153 11.54 20.13 8.95
C ILE A 153 10.80 21.36 9.45
N LEU A 154 10.48 22.29 8.54
CA LEU A 154 9.73 23.49 8.89
C LEU A 154 8.37 23.15 9.53
N LEU A 155 7.64 22.19 8.97
CA LEU A 155 6.34 21.74 9.48
C LEU A 155 6.45 21.12 10.87
N VAL A 156 7.41 20.21 11.08
CA VAL A 156 7.62 19.57 12.39
C VAL A 156 8.05 20.59 13.43
N VAL A 157 8.94 21.52 13.06
CA VAL A 157 9.41 22.58 13.96
C VAL A 157 8.27 23.55 14.29
N SER A 158 7.49 23.99 13.31
CA SER A 158 6.39 24.94 13.54
C SER A 158 5.34 24.38 14.50
N ASP A 159 5.03 23.08 14.39
CA ASP A 159 4.02 22.42 15.21
C ASP A 159 4.53 22.16 16.65
N ASN A 160 5.70 21.52 16.78
CA ASN A 160 6.24 21.08 18.08
C ASN A 160 6.85 22.23 18.91
N PHE A 161 7.28 23.31 18.25
CA PHE A 161 7.86 24.48 18.91
C PHE A 161 6.94 25.71 18.81
N SER A 162 5.65 25.50 18.52
CA SER A 162 4.64 26.56 18.40
C SER A 162 4.59 27.48 19.62
N GLN A 163 4.85 26.95 20.83
CA GLN A 163 4.93 27.72 22.08
C GLN A 163 5.97 28.86 22.07
N PHE A 164 7.05 28.72 21.29
CA PHE A 164 8.10 29.72 21.15
C PHE A 164 7.82 30.73 20.04
N ILE A 165 6.78 30.50 19.23
CA ILE A 165 6.35 31.38 18.15
C ILE A 165 5.34 32.39 18.70
N PRO A 166 5.55 33.71 18.47
CA PRO A 166 4.60 34.73 18.91
C PRO A 166 3.18 34.42 18.40
N PRO A 167 2.14 34.48 19.26
CA PRO A 167 0.78 34.09 18.88
C PRO A 167 0.23 34.81 17.65
N GLN A 168 0.68 36.05 17.39
CA GLN A 168 0.23 36.87 16.27
C GLN A 168 0.67 36.33 14.90
N VAL A 169 1.81 35.62 14.83
CA VAL A 169 2.38 35.09 13.57
C VAL A 169 2.31 33.56 13.48
N ARG A 170 1.98 32.88 14.58
CA ARG A 170 1.94 31.42 14.68
C ARG A 170 1.15 30.76 13.56
N THR A 171 -0.10 31.17 13.38
CA THR A 171 -0.99 30.62 12.36
C THR A 171 -0.47 30.85 10.95
N ALA A 172 0.14 32.01 10.68
CA ALA A 172 0.75 32.30 9.38
C ALA A 172 1.95 31.38 9.10
N VAL A 173 2.80 31.15 10.11
CA VAL A 173 3.95 30.24 10.00
C VAL A 173 3.50 28.79 9.78
N GLU A 174 2.52 28.32 10.55
CA GLU A 174 1.95 26.96 10.41
C GLU A 174 1.33 26.75 9.02
N ASN A 175 0.53 27.71 8.54
CA ASN A 175 -0.07 27.66 7.21
C ASN A 175 0.98 27.69 6.10
N MET A 176 2.01 28.51 6.25
CA MET A 176 3.13 28.58 5.30
C MET A 176 3.90 27.25 5.27
N ALA A 177 4.21 26.68 6.45
CA ALA A 177 4.91 25.41 6.56
C ALA A 177 4.11 24.26 5.92
N TRP A 178 2.81 24.19 6.21
CA TRP A 178 1.91 23.22 5.63
C TRP A 178 1.78 23.38 4.11
N GLY A 179 1.60 24.61 3.62
CA GLY A 179 1.51 24.90 2.18
C GLY A 179 2.81 24.58 1.44
N ALA A 180 3.97 24.92 2.02
CA ALA A 180 5.28 24.57 1.47
C ALA A 180 5.47 23.05 1.42
N PHE A 181 5.06 22.32 2.46
CA PHE A 181 5.13 20.86 2.49
C PHE A 181 4.22 20.22 1.44
N MET A 182 2.97 20.64 1.34
CA MET A 182 2.03 20.10 0.34
C MET A 182 2.47 20.40 -1.09
N THR A 183 2.98 21.61 -1.35
CA THR A 183 3.46 22.02 -2.67
C THR A 183 4.72 21.25 -3.07
N SER A 184 5.69 21.14 -2.16
CA SER A 184 6.91 20.38 -2.40
C SER A 184 6.64 18.88 -2.59
N LEU A 185 5.74 18.30 -1.80
CA LEU A 185 5.32 16.91 -1.93
C LEU A 185 4.60 16.66 -3.26
N LEU A 186 3.66 17.52 -3.64
CA LEU A 186 2.96 17.41 -4.92
C LEU A 186 3.95 17.49 -6.09
N LEU A 187 4.88 18.45 -6.06
CA LEU A 187 5.91 18.58 -7.09
C LEU A 187 6.79 17.33 -7.18
N ALA A 188 7.23 16.78 -6.05
CA ALA A 188 8.00 15.55 -6.02
C ALA A 188 7.22 14.35 -6.58
N ILE A 189 5.93 14.22 -6.24
CA ILE A 189 5.04 13.17 -6.79
C ILE A 189 4.86 13.33 -8.30
N LEU A 190 4.65 14.56 -8.79
CA LEU A 190 4.51 14.84 -10.22
C LEU A 190 5.79 14.51 -10.99
N VAL A 191 6.96 14.86 -10.45
CA VAL A 191 8.26 14.48 -11.03
C VAL A 191 8.42 12.95 -11.04
N GLY A 192 8.04 12.27 -9.95
CA GLY A 192 8.02 10.81 -9.88
C GLY A 192 7.12 10.18 -10.94
N LEU A 193 5.91 10.71 -11.13
CA LEU A 193 5.00 10.25 -12.18
C LEU A 193 5.57 10.49 -13.58
N CYS A 194 6.18 11.65 -13.83
CA CYS A 194 6.87 11.94 -15.08
C CYS A 194 8.05 10.97 -15.31
N ALA A 195 8.81 10.61 -14.28
CA ALA A 195 9.87 9.62 -14.35
C ALA A 195 9.32 8.23 -14.70
N GLN A 196 8.17 7.84 -14.13
CA GLN A 196 7.50 6.57 -14.46
C GLN A 196 7.01 6.54 -15.91
N VAL A 197 6.45 7.65 -16.41
CA VAL A 197 6.04 7.79 -17.81
C VAL A 197 7.27 7.77 -18.74
N TYR A 198 8.36 8.43 -18.36
CA TYR A 198 9.62 8.38 -19.07
C TYR A 198 10.13 6.94 -19.18
N ARG A 199 10.17 6.21 -18.05
CA ARG A 199 10.62 4.81 -18.03
C ARG A 199 9.73 3.92 -18.88
N TYR A 200 8.40 4.08 -18.79
CA TYR A 200 7.44 3.37 -19.64
C TYR A 200 7.71 3.58 -21.14
N ARG A 201 8.05 4.81 -21.55
CA ARG A 201 8.24 5.17 -22.96
C ARG A 201 9.61 4.81 -23.51
N ARG A 202 10.67 4.99 -22.72
CA ARG A 202 12.06 4.97 -23.20
C ARG A 202 12.89 3.78 -22.74
N VAL A 203 12.55 3.17 -21.61
CA VAL A 203 13.40 2.14 -20.98
C VAL A 203 12.70 0.78 -20.93
N ALA A 204 11.39 0.76 -20.69
CA ALA A 204 10.64 -0.46 -20.45
C ALA A 204 10.53 -1.36 -21.69
N THR A 205 10.85 -2.63 -21.50
CA THR A 205 10.61 -3.71 -22.49
C THR A 205 9.10 -3.91 -22.71
N PRO A 206 8.68 -4.58 -23.81
CA PRO A 206 7.25 -4.80 -24.07
C PRO A 206 6.50 -5.50 -22.92
N ILE A 207 7.15 -6.43 -22.22
CA ILE A 207 6.61 -7.14 -21.06
C ILE A 207 6.47 -6.18 -19.86
N GLN A 208 7.52 -5.39 -19.57
CA GLN A 208 7.50 -4.40 -18.49
C GLN A 208 6.43 -3.31 -18.72
N ARG A 209 6.22 -2.87 -19.96
CA ARG A 209 5.15 -1.91 -20.30
C ARG A 209 3.77 -2.44 -19.93
N GLN A 210 3.51 -3.71 -20.21
CA GLN A 210 2.26 -4.34 -19.81
C GLN A 210 2.10 -4.33 -18.29
N GLN A 211 3.14 -4.58 -17.53
CA GLN A 211 3.06 -4.56 -16.06
C GLN A 211 2.89 -3.13 -15.52
N MET A 212 3.62 -2.16 -16.07
CA MET A 212 3.57 -0.75 -15.67
C MET A 212 2.25 -0.05 -16.02
N LYS A 213 1.51 -0.52 -17.03
CA LYS A 213 0.27 0.15 -17.48
C LYS A 213 -0.73 0.34 -16.33
N TRP A 214 -0.98 -0.70 -15.56
CA TRP A 214 -1.91 -0.62 -14.42
C TRP A 214 -1.30 0.12 -13.24
N LEU A 215 0.02 0.00 -13.06
CA LEU A 215 0.74 0.73 -12.03
C LEU A 215 0.65 2.26 -12.21
N LEU A 216 0.78 2.73 -13.46
CA LEU A 216 0.65 4.15 -13.80
C LEU A 216 -0.74 4.69 -13.51
N VAL A 217 -1.79 3.87 -13.63
CA VAL A 217 -3.15 4.25 -13.25
C VAL A 217 -3.25 4.46 -11.74
N GLY A 218 -2.71 3.52 -10.95
CA GLY A 218 -2.69 3.62 -9.48
C GLY A 218 -1.85 4.80 -8.98
N LEU A 219 -0.68 5.02 -9.57
CA LEU A 219 0.20 6.14 -9.25
C LEU A 219 -0.40 7.49 -9.68
N GLY A 220 -1.01 7.55 -10.86
CA GLY A 220 -1.61 8.77 -11.39
C GLY A 220 -2.84 9.27 -10.62
N ALA A 221 -3.56 8.37 -9.92
CA ALA A 221 -4.70 8.76 -9.10
C ALA A 221 -4.33 9.55 -7.83
N GLN A 222 -3.12 9.32 -7.28
CA GLN A 222 -2.66 9.96 -6.04
C GLN A 222 -2.51 11.48 -6.16
N PRO A 223 -1.76 12.05 -7.13
CA PRO A 223 -1.62 13.49 -7.25
C PRO A 223 -2.95 14.16 -7.56
N LEU A 224 -3.87 13.50 -8.28
CA LEU A 224 -5.20 14.03 -8.56
C LEU A 224 -6.00 14.26 -7.27
N PHE A 225 -5.88 13.36 -6.29
CA PHE A 225 -6.52 13.53 -4.98
C PHE A 225 -5.98 14.76 -4.25
N ILE A 226 -4.65 14.93 -4.22
CA ILE A 226 -4.00 16.08 -3.59
C ILE A 226 -4.43 17.36 -4.30
N LEU A 227 -4.43 17.37 -5.63
CA LEU A 227 -4.79 18.51 -6.46
C LEU A 227 -6.23 18.98 -6.20
N ILE A 228 -7.17 18.04 -6.08
CA ILE A 228 -8.58 18.35 -5.84
C ILE A 228 -8.83 18.75 -4.38
N SER A 229 -8.24 18.03 -3.43
CA SER A 229 -8.55 18.18 -2.00
C SER A 229 -7.77 19.29 -1.31
N VAL A 230 -6.51 19.52 -1.71
CA VAL A 230 -5.61 20.49 -1.08
C VAL A 230 -5.56 21.79 -1.87
N PHE A 231 -5.39 21.71 -3.19
CA PHE A 231 -5.29 22.89 -4.06
C PHE A 231 -6.65 23.34 -4.61
N GLY A 232 -7.72 22.65 -4.25
CA GLY A 232 -9.08 23.05 -4.57
C GLY A 232 -9.39 23.06 -6.07
N LEU A 233 -8.62 22.37 -6.93
CA LEU A 233 -8.86 22.40 -8.38
C LEU A 233 -10.21 21.80 -8.81
N GLY A 234 -10.87 21.03 -7.94
CA GLY A 234 -12.28 20.64 -8.13
C GLY A 234 -13.30 21.56 -7.46
N ALA A 235 -12.90 22.32 -6.43
CA ALA A 235 -13.79 23.03 -5.52
C ALA A 235 -13.77 24.55 -5.71
N GLN A 236 -12.61 25.17 -5.89
CA GLN A 236 -12.43 26.62 -6.02
C GLN A 236 -12.94 27.15 -7.37
N PRO A 237 -12.65 26.51 -8.54
CA PRO A 237 -13.24 26.95 -9.80
C PRO A 237 -14.75 26.74 -9.82
N LEU A 238 -15.23 25.63 -9.24
CA LEU A 238 -16.66 25.34 -9.12
C LEU A 238 -17.34 26.28 -8.12
N PHE A 239 -16.69 26.65 -7.02
CA PHE A 239 -17.14 27.64 -6.03
C PHE A 239 -17.23 29.03 -6.66
N ILE A 240 -16.21 29.46 -7.42
CA ILE A 240 -16.24 30.69 -8.21
C ILE A 240 -17.38 30.63 -9.23
N LEU A 241 -17.56 29.52 -9.94
CA LEU A 241 -18.64 29.38 -10.92
C LEU A 241 -20.04 29.40 -10.26
N ILE A 242 -20.24 28.67 -9.15
CA ILE A 242 -21.50 28.58 -8.38
C ILE A 242 -21.84 29.93 -7.73
N SER A 243 -20.84 30.63 -7.19
CA SER A 243 -21.03 31.99 -6.64
C SER A 243 -21.36 33.01 -7.72
N VAL A 244 -20.79 32.89 -8.93
CA VAL A 244 -21.20 33.67 -10.11
C VAL A 244 -22.65 33.38 -10.52
N PHE A 245 -23.13 32.14 -10.35
CA PHE A 245 -24.52 31.75 -10.62
C PHE A 245 -25.48 31.95 -9.42
N GLY A 246 -25.04 32.58 -8.33
CA GLY A 246 -25.91 32.91 -7.18
C GLY A 246 -26.42 31.72 -6.38
N LEU A 247 -25.85 30.52 -6.58
CA LEU A 247 -26.13 29.36 -5.74
C LEU A 247 -25.35 29.48 -4.42
N SER A 248 -25.97 29.04 -3.32
CA SER A 248 -25.44 29.27 -1.98
C SER A 248 -24.02 28.66 -1.80
N PRO A 249 -23.03 29.43 -1.27
CA PRO A 249 -21.66 28.98 -1.00
C PRO A 249 -21.49 27.63 -0.28
N PRO A 250 -22.39 27.19 0.64
CA PRO A 250 -22.23 25.94 1.39
C PRO A 250 -22.28 24.66 0.55
N LEU A 251 -22.90 24.69 -0.64
CA LEU A 251 -23.05 23.48 -1.47
C LEU A 251 -21.75 23.07 -2.15
N GLY A 252 -20.91 24.02 -2.54
CA GLY A 252 -19.61 23.74 -3.17
C GLY A 252 -18.64 23.05 -2.21
N ALA A 253 -18.52 23.57 -0.98
CA ALA A 253 -17.72 22.96 0.08
C ALA A 253 -18.20 21.55 0.43
N ALA A 254 -19.52 21.33 0.43
CA ALA A 254 -20.04 20.01 0.73
C ALA A 254 -19.77 18.98 -0.36
N TRP A 255 -19.82 19.38 -1.63
CA TRP A 255 -19.41 18.51 -2.74
C TRP A 255 -17.91 18.21 -2.69
N SER A 256 -17.08 19.21 -2.35
CA SER A 256 -15.63 18.99 -2.23
C SER A 256 -15.30 18.05 -1.09
N GLY A 257 -15.87 18.24 0.10
CA GLY A 257 -15.67 17.34 1.23
C GLY A 257 -16.08 15.90 0.91
N LEU A 258 -17.25 15.71 0.29
CA LEU A 258 -17.74 14.38 -0.10
C LEU A 258 -16.81 13.74 -1.14
N PHE A 259 -16.41 14.50 -2.16
CA PHE A 259 -15.51 14.00 -3.19
C PHE A 259 -14.14 13.64 -2.61
N SER A 260 -13.56 14.51 -1.79
CA SER A 260 -12.26 14.27 -1.14
C SER A 260 -12.26 13.01 -0.28
N LEU A 261 -13.33 12.75 0.49
CA LEU A 261 -13.46 11.53 1.29
C LEU A 261 -13.51 10.27 0.42
N LEU A 262 -14.41 10.24 -0.57
CA LEU A 262 -14.63 9.05 -1.39
C LEU A 262 -13.49 8.81 -2.37
N PHE A 263 -13.07 9.86 -3.09
CA PHE A 263 -11.98 9.79 -4.05
C PHE A 263 -10.64 9.58 -3.36
N GLY A 264 -10.39 10.20 -2.21
CA GLY A 264 -9.16 9.98 -1.44
C GLY A 264 -9.00 8.53 -1.05
N LEU A 265 -10.07 7.93 -0.50
CA LEU A 265 -10.08 6.51 -0.14
C LEU A 265 -9.94 5.60 -1.36
N PHE A 266 -10.61 5.92 -2.47
CA PHE A 266 -10.48 5.20 -3.72
C PHE A 266 -9.04 5.26 -4.27
N ALA A 267 -8.48 6.47 -4.39
CA ALA A 267 -7.17 6.74 -4.97
C ALA A 267 -6.08 6.00 -4.20
N ILE A 268 -6.02 6.15 -2.88
CA ILE A 268 -5.01 5.49 -2.05
C ILE A 268 -5.11 3.96 -2.12
N THR A 269 -6.31 3.39 -2.19
CA THR A 269 -6.54 1.93 -2.32
C THR A 269 -6.22 1.41 -3.72
N LEU A 270 -6.29 2.26 -4.75
CA LEU A 270 -5.99 1.87 -6.13
C LEU A 270 -4.52 1.45 -6.29
N LEU A 271 -3.60 2.04 -5.52
CA LEU A 271 -2.19 1.70 -5.55
C LEU A 271 -1.91 0.23 -5.14
N PRO A 272 -2.28 -0.28 -3.95
CA PRO A 272 -2.06 -1.69 -3.61
C PRO A 272 -2.81 -2.64 -4.55
N VAL A 273 -4.00 -2.29 -5.03
CA VAL A 273 -4.74 -3.13 -6.00
C VAL A 273 -3.97 -3.26 -7.31
N THR A 274 -3.45 -2.16 -7.85
CA THR A 274 -2.69 -2.16 -9.10
C THR A 274 -1.32 -2.83 -8.95
N ILE A 275 -0.64 -2.63 -7.81
CA ILE A 275 0.58 -3.37 -7.46
C ILE A 275 0.26 -4.86 -7.39
N GLY A 276 -0.74 -5.27 -6.61
CA GLY A 276 -1.16 -6.67 -6.50
C GLY A 276 -1.49 -7.28 -7.87
N MET A 277 -2.24 -6.58 -8.73
CA MET A 277 -2.51 -7.05 -10.08
C MET A 277 -1.22 -7.22 -10.91
N ALA A 278 -0.25 -6.31 -10.79
CA ALA A 278 1.04 -6.41 -11.46
C ALA A 278 1.88 -7.58 -10.93
N VAL A 279 1.90 -7.81 -9.62
CA VAL A 279 2.56 -8.97 -8.98
C VAL A 279 1.95 -10.28 -9.48
N PHE A 280 0.62 -10.44 -9.36
CA PHE A 280 -0.03 -11.74 -9.48
C PHE A 280 -0.45 -12.09 -10.90
N ARG A 281 -1.00 -11.14 -11.66
CA ARG A 281 -1.56 -11.41 -13.00
C ARG A 281 -0.51 -11.33 -14.10
N ARG A 282 0.48 -10.43 -13.94
CA ARG A 282 1.49 -10.15 -14.96
C ARG A 282 2.90 -10.57 -14.55
N ARG A 283 3.05 -11.27 -13.41
CA ARG A 283 4.31 -11.87 -12.94
C ARG A 283 5.47 -10.86 -12.94
N LEU A 284 5.23 -9.65 -12.44
CA LEU A 284 6.19 -8.52 -12.47
C LEU A 284 7.56 -8.85 -11.83
N TRP A 285 7.62 -9.82 -10.92
CA TRP A 285 8.86 -10.29 -10.30
C TRP A 285 9.15 -11.77 -10.56
N ASP A 286 8.57 -12.44 -11.57
CA ASP A 286 8.99 -13.83 -11.85
C ASP A 286 10.43 -13.85 -12.39
N VAL A 287 11.30 -14.49 -11.62
CA VAL A 287 12.54 -15.09 -12.11
C VAL A 287 12.23 -16.59 -12.27
N ASP A 288 11.78 -16.98 -13.48
CA ASP A 288 11.79 -18.31 -14.12
C ASP A 288 11.52 -19.61 -13.28
N PRO A 289 11.80 -20.81 -13.82
CA PRO A 289 10.88 -21.82 -14.33
C PRO A 289 10.51 -22.91 -13.29
N LEU A 290 10.76 -22.67 -12.00
CA LEU A 290 10.63 -23.71 -10.97
C LEU A 290 9.19 -24.20 -10.79
N LEU A 291 8.20 -23.34 -11.03
CA LEU A 291 6.79 -23.73 -10.96
C LEU A 291 6.39 -24.68 -12.12
N ASN A 292 6.95 -24.49 -13.33
CA ASN A 292 6.74 -25.43 -14.42
C ASN A 292 7.39 -26.78 -14.11
N ARG A 293 8.55 -26.80 -13.46
CA ARG A 293 9.19 -28.06 -13.02
C ARG A 293 8.41 -28.72 -11.89
N ALA A 294 7.88 -28.00 -10.91
CA ALA A 294 7.06 -28.59 -9.85
C ALA A 294 5.74 -29.19 -10.39
N ILE A 295 5.13 -28.58 -11.40
CA ILE A 295 3.93 -29.11 -12.07
C ILE A 295 4.28 -30.30 -12.99
N VAL A 296 5.38 -30.22 -13.73
CA VAL A 296 5.83 -31.30 -14.62
C VAL A 296 6.32 -32.51 -13.82
N TYR A 297 7.16 -32.31 -12.80
CA TYR A 297 7.61 -33.39 -11.91
C TYR A 297 6.48 -33.89 -11.02
N GLY A 298 5.64 -33.02 -10.46
CA GLY A 298 4.46 -33.45 -9.68
C GLY A 298 3.44 -34.23 -10.51
N GLY A 299 3.30 -33.91 -11.81
CA GLY A 299 2.49 -34.67 -12.76
C GLY A 299 3.13 -35.97 -13.26
N LEU A 300 4.45 -36.12 -13.15
CA LEU A 300 5.16 -37.37 -13.43
C LEU A 300 5.14 -38.31 -12.22
N THR A 301 5.33 -37.78 -11.00
CA THR A 301 5.27 -38.56 -9.76
C THR A 301 3.87 -39.13 -9.49
N SER A 302 2.80 -38.48 -9.98
CA SER A 302 1.44 -39.01 -9.86
C SER A 302 1.11 -40.12 -10.89
N ARG A 303 1.87 -40.23 -11.99
CA ARG A 303 1.67 -41.27 -13.00
C ARG A 303 2.41 -42.57 -12.68
N ASP A 304 3.50 -42.51 -11.93
CA ASP A 304 4.26 -43.69 -11.53
C ASP A 304 3.74 -44.34 -10.22
N ALA A 305 2.72 -43.75 -9.59
CA ALA A 305 2.01 -44.35 -8.45
C ALA A 305 0.95 -45.36 -8.93
N GLU A 306 1.37 -46.36 -9.70
CA GLU A 306 0.53 -47.53 -10.00
C GLU A 306 0.53 -48.46 -8.76
N PRO A 307 -0.63 -48.91 -8.26
CA PRO A 307 -0.69 -49.70 -7.05
C PRO A 307 -0.10 -51.10 -7.30
N VAL A 308 1.00 -51.40 -6.59
CA VAL A 308 1.58 -52.75 -6.54
C VAL A 308 0.52 -53.72 -6.03
N ALA A 309 0.00 -54.56 -6.94
CA ALA A 309 -0.92 -55.63 -6.61
C ALA A 309 -0.24 -56.67 -5.68
N PRO A 310 -0.93 -57.21 -4.68
CA PRO A 310 -0.34 -58.20 -3.77
C PRO A 310 -0.09 -59.53 -4.49
N ALA A 311 1.10 -60.10 -4.23
CA ALA A 311 1.62 -61.31 -4.83
C ALA A 311 0.72 -62.55 -4.63
N PRO A 312 0.69 -63.49 -5.59
CA PRO A 312 -0.13 -64.70 -5.47
C PRO A 312 0.50 -65.71 -4.48
N ALA A 313 -0.39 -66.37 -3.75
CA ALA A 313 -0.10 -67.34 -2.70
C ALA A 313 0.78 -68.51 -3.15
N ALA A 314 1.65 -68.93 -2.21
CA ALA A 314 2.57 -70.05 -2.32
C ALA A 314 1.88 -71.35 -2.77
N ARG A 315 2.43 -71.99 -3.81
CA ARG A 315 2.25 -73.41 -4.09
C ARG A 315 3.52 -74.17 -3.75
N HIS A 316 3.38 -75.10 -2.81
CA HIS A 316 4.31 -76.19 -2.57
C HIS A 316 4.47 -77.06 -3.82
N GLN A 317 5.73 -77.30 -4.24
CA GLN A 317 6.19 -78.49 -4.96
C GLN A 317 7.72 -78.52 -4.80
N SER A 318 8.22 -79.27 -3.81
CA SER A 318 8.74 -80.64 -3.94
C SER A 318 10.18 -80.67 -4.46
N ALA A 319 11.07 -81.09 -3.56
CA ALA A 319 12.47 -81.33 -3.76
C ALA A 319 12.76 -82.37 -4.87
N ASP A 320 13.79 -82.13 -5.69
CA ASP A 320 14.58 -83.22 -6.29
C ASP A 320 16.03 -82.78 -6.62
N VAL A 321 16.93 -83.11 -5.69
CA VAL A 321 18.23 -83.80 -5.82
C VAL A 321 18.99 -83.84 -7.18
N ARG A 322 20.35 -83.66 -7.08
CA ARG A 322 21.49 -83.91 -8.02
C ARG A 322 21.75 -82.82 -9.08
N ARG A 323 22.99 -82.41 -9.45
CA ARG A 323 24.40 -82.73 -9.15
C ARG A 323 25.27 -81.60 -9.77
N PRO A 324 26.58 -81.48 -9.45
CA PRO A 324 27.46 -80.40 -9.92
C PRO A 324 28.32 -80.78 -11.16
N ARG A 325 29.00 -79.75 -11.71
CA ARG A 325 30.08 -79.71 -12.73
C ARG A 325 29.68 -79.68 -14.22
N ARG A 326 30.13 -78.64 -14.94
CA ARG A 326 31.34 -78.69 -15.78
C ARG A 326 31.79 -77.31 -16.26
N SER A 327 33.10 -77.10 -16.20
CA SER A 327 33.85 -76.10 -16.98
C SER A 327 33.99 -76.55 -18.43
N ASP A 328 33.99 -75.60 -19.36
CA ASP A 328 34.83 -75.51 -20.57
C ASP A 328 34.53 -74.10 -21.15
N ASN A 329 35.45 -73.14 -21.24
CA ASN A 329 36.71 -73.07 -21.98
C ASN A 329 36.52 -73.22 -23.50
N GLY A 330 36.84 -72.18 -24.27
CA GLY A 330 37.14 -72.31 -25.71
C GLY A 330 36.58 -71.23 -26.64
N ASN A 331 37.47 -70.30 -27.04
CA ASN A 331 37.67 -69.73 -28.37
C ASN A 331 36.47 -69.13 -29.14
N GLN A 332 36.51 -67.82 -29.42
CA GLN A 332 37.21 -67.21 -30.56
C GLN A 332 37.35 -65.70 -30.34
#